data_AF-A0A7X7GN46-F1
#
_entry.id   AF-A0A7X7GN46-F1
#
_cell.length_a   1.000
_cell.length_b   1.000
_cell.length_c   1.000
_cell.angle_alpha   90.00
_cell.angle_beta   90.00
_cell.angle_gamma   90.00
#
_symmetry.space_group_name_H-M   'P 1'
#
loop_
_entity.id
_entity.type
_entity.pdbx_description
1 polymer ?
#
loop_
_entity_poly.entity_id
_entity_poly.type
_entity_poly.pdbx_seq_one_letter_code
_entity_poly.pdbx_strand_id
1 'polypeptide(L)'
;YELTGPQSLTHPQMVHDIGSALGRHVPFVEVPREEAEAVLARSMGEYAGWYLDGRALLVDHPQSALTTVEEILGRPATTFARWAAANVELFR
;
A
#
# COMPACT_ATOMS: atom_id res chain seq x y z
N TYR A 1 -5.53 -16.50 12.58
CA TYR A 1 -4.15 -16.07 12.27
C TYR A 1 -4.21 -14.70 11.66
N GLU A 2 -3.39 -13.76 12.13
CA GLU A 2 -3.21 -12.46 11.47
C GLU A 2 -2.21 -12.64 10.32
N LEU A 3 -2.47 -12.02 9.17
CA LEU A 3 -1.66 -12.20 7.96
C LEU A 3 -1.24 -10.83 7.41
N THR A 4 0.05 -10.66 7.17
CA THR A 4 0.61 -9.47 6.54
C THR A 4 1.59 -9.87 5.44
N GLY A 5 2.04 -8.88 4.66
CA GLY A 5 3.26 -9.04 3.86
C GLY A 5 4.52 -9.13 4.73
N PRO A 6 5.68 -9.43 4.12
CA PRO A 6 6.94 -9.60 4.83
C PRO A 6 7.61 -8.27 5.22
N GLN A 7 7.02 -7.12 4.83
CA GLN A 7 7.58 -5.79 5.02
C GLN A 7 6.45 -4.81 5.37
N SER A 8 6.73 -3.89 6.30
CA SER A 8 5.90 -2.70 6.53
C SER A 8 6.37 -1.60 5.59
N LEU A 9 5.47 -1.08 4.76
CA LEU A 9 5.79 -0.12 3.70
C LEU A 9 4.90 1.11 3.78
N THR A 10 5.50 2.26 3.50
CA THR A 10 4.76 3.51 3.29
C THR A 10 4.23 3.61 1.86
N HIS A 11 3.24 4.48 1.61
CA HIS A 11 2.76 4.73 0.25
C HIS A 11 3.85 5.22 -0.70
N PRO A 12 4.75 6.16 -0.32
CA PRO A 12 5.89 6.52 -1.16
C PRO A 12 6.76 5.31 -1.55
N GLN A 13 7.01 4.37 -0.64
CA GLN A 13 7.78 3.16 -0.93
C GLN A 13 7.04 2.23 -1.91
N MET A 14 5.72 2.04 -1.73
CA MET A 14 4.92 1.26 -2.67
C MET A 14 4.91 1.90 -4.08
N VAL A 15 4.76 3.22 -4.17
CA VAL A 15 4.83 3.93 -5.47
C VAL A 15 6.21 3.81 -6.09
N HIS A 16 7.28 3.86 -5.30
CA HIS A 16 8.65 3.61 -5.77
C HIS A 16 8.83 2.19 -6.34
N ASP A 17 8.29 1.16 -5.67
CA ASP A 17 8.33 -0.22 -6.14
C ASP A 17 7.58 -0.41 -7.47
N ILE A 18 6.43 0.26 -7.64
CA ILE A 18 5.68 0.28 -8.91
C ILE A 18 6.49 1.00 -10.00
N GLY A 19 7.10 2.15 -9.69
CA GLY A 19 7.96 2.88 -10.63
C GLY A 19 9.16 2.04 -11.07
N SER A 20 9.80 1.36 -10.13
CA SER A 20 10.90 0.42 -10.40
C SER A 20 10.46 -0.72 -11.32
N ALA A 21 9.28 -1.30 -11.10
CA ALA A 21 8.70 -2.30 -11.98
C ALA A 21 8.41 -1.75 -13.40
N LEU A 22 7.97 -0.50 -13.50
CA LEU A 22 7.74 0.19 -14.78
C LEU A 22 9.04 0.64 -15.48
N GLY A 23 10.19 0.59 -14.80
CA GLY A 23 11.45 1.13 -15.31
C GLY A 23 11.48 2.66 -15.40
N ARG A 24 10.66 3.38 -14.62
CA ARG A 24 10.61 4.84 -14.59
C ARG A 24 10.34 5.38 -13.19
N HIS A 25 10.84 6.57 -12.90
CA HIS A 25 10.51 7.26 -11.65
C HIS A 25 9.04 7.71 -11.65
N VAL A 26 8.28 7.31 -10.63
CA VAL A 26 6.89 7.77 -10.39
C VAL A 26 6.90 8.56 -9.08
N PRO A 27 6.62 9.88 -9.10
CA PRO A 27 6.60 10.67 -7.88
C PRO A 27 5.35 10.37 -7.05
N PHE A 28 5.53 10.35 -5.72
CA PHE A 28 4.41 10.44 -4.78
C PHE A 28 4.21 11.92 -4.41
N VAL A 29 2.98 12.40 -4.51
CA VAL A 29 2.61 13.78 -4.18
C VAL A 29 1.49 13.75 -3.16
N GLU A 30 1.67 14.47 -2.06
CA GLU A 30 0.63 14.66 -1.06
C GLU A 30 -0.38 15.69 -1.54
N VAL A 31 -1.65 15.42 -1.25
CA VAL A 31 -2.76 16.33 -1.55
C VAL A 31 -3.47 16.73 -0.25
N PRO A 32 -4.15 17.88 -0.21
CA PRO A 32 -5.00 18.23 0.92
C PRO A 32 -6.02 17.14 1.21
N ARG A 33 -6.36 16.97 2.49
CA ARG A 33 -7.28 15.92 2.93
C ARG A 33 -8.64 16.04 2.25
N GLU A 34 -9.16 17.25 2.12
CA GLU A 34 -10.47 17.52 1.52
C GLU A 34 -10.49 17.09 0.04
N GLU A 35 -9.37 17.26 -0.67
CA GLU A 35 -9.22 16.81 -2.04
C GLU A 35 -9.21 15.28 -2.13
N ALA A 36 -8.43 14.62 -1.26
CA ALA A 36 -8.41 13.16 -1.18
C ALA A 36 -9.80 12.58 -0.85
N GLU A 37 -10.52 13.21 0.08
CA GLU A 37 -11.86 12.78 0.49
C GLU A 37 -12.87 12.92 -0.66
N ALA A 38 -12.85 14.03 -1.38
CA ALA A 38 -13.72 14.25 -2.54
C ALA A 38 -13.45 13.24 -3.67
N VAL A 39 -12.20 12.82 -3.86
CA VAL A 39 -11.83 11.77 -4.83
C VAL A 39 -12.33 10.41 -4.36
N LEU A 40 -12.04 10.02 -3.12
CA LEU A 40 -12.40 8.71 -2.57
C LEU A 40 -13.91 8.54 -2.39
N ALA A 41 -14.65 9.60 -2.08
CA ALA A 41 -16.11 9.56 -1.92
C ALA A 41 -16.83 9.07 -3.18
N ARG A 42 -16.22 9.21 -4.38
CA ARG A 42 -16.78 8.70 -5.64
C ARG A 42 -16.92 7.18 -5.67
N SER A 43 -16.04 6.46 -4.98
CA SER A 43 -16.07 4.98 -4.90
C SER A 43 -16.47 4.47 -3.51
N MET A 44 -16.21 5.24 -2.45
CA MET A 44 -16.39 4.83 -1.06
C MET A 44 -17.59 5.48 -0.38
N GLY A 45 -18.20 6.51 -0.97
CA GLY A 45 -19.30 7.26 -0.35
C GLY A 45 -18.90 7.91 0.98
N GLU A 46 -19.79 7.82 1.98
CA GLU A 46 -19.59 8.40 3.31
C GLU A 46 -18.39 7.82 4.09
N TYR A 47 -17.84 6.67 3.66
CA TYR A 47 -16.71 6.03 4.32
C TYR A 47 -15.35 6.64 3.97
N ALA A 48 -15.28 7.58 3.03
CA ALA A 48 -14.03 8.21 2.60
C ALA A 48 -13.29 8.90 3.76
N GLY A 49 -14.01 9.69 4.58
CA GLY A 49 -13.44 10.35 5.75
C GLY A 49 -12.87 9.37 6.78
N TRP A 50 -13.64 8.34 7.14
CA TRP A 50 -13.20 7.30 8.08
C TRP A 50 -11.96 6.56 7.58
N TYR A 51 -11.91 6.26 6.28
CA TYR A 51 -10.74 5.62 5.68
C TYR A 51 -9.50 6.50 5.80
N LEU A 52 -9.62 7.79 5.52
CA LEU A 52 -8.51 8.75 5.64
C LEU A 52 -8.02 8.89 7.09
N ASP A 53 -8.91 8.83 8.08
CA ASP A 53 -8.53 8.79 9.50
C ASP A 53 -7.70 7.55 9.83
N GLY A 54 -8.15 6.38 9.37
CA GLY A 54 -7.38 5.13 9.50
C GLY A 54 -6.02 5.22 8.83
N ARG A 55 -5.94 5.84 7.64
CA ARG A 55 -4.67 6.06 6.94
C ARG A 55 -3.74 7.00 7.71
N ALA A 56 -4.25 8.06 8.31
CA ALA A 56 -3.46 8.99 9.12
C ALA A 56 -2.87 8.28 10.35
N LEU A 57 -3.67 7.47 11.05
CA LEU A 57 -3.19 6.69 12.19
C LEU A 57 -2.06 5.72 11.83
N LEU A 58 -2.10 5.12 10.63
CA LEU A 58 -1.06 4.21 10.16
C LEU A 58 0.28 4.92 9.84
N VAL A 59 0.31 6.25 9.74
CA VAL A 59 1.57 7.01 9.61
C VAL A 59 2.34 6.98 10.94
N ASP A 60 1.65 7.23 12.05
CA ASP A 60 2.25 7.24 13.40
C ASP A 60 2.39 5.84 13.97
N HIS A 61 1.51 4.91 13.56
CA HIS A 61 1.43 3.55 14.05
C HIS A 61 1.41 2.56 12.87
N PRO A 62 2.55 2.38 12.18
CA PRO A 62 2.62 1.51 11.02
C PRO A 62 2.29 0.06 11.40
N GLN A 63 1.56 -0.62 10.51
CA GLN A 63 1.25 -2.04 10.70
C GLN A 63 2.54 -2.87 10.62
N SER A 64 2.79 -3.68 11.65
CA SER A 64 3.97 -4.56 11.71
C SER A 64 3.91 -5.64 10.63
N ALA A 65 5.08 -6.02 10.11
CA ALA A 65 5.21 -7.23 9.30
C ALA A 65 5.32 -8.45 10.21
N LEU A 66 4.58 -9.51 9.89
CA LEU A 66 4.53 -10.77 10.61
C LEU A 66 5.10 -11.93 9.79
N THR A 67 5.59 -12.94 10.48
CA THR A 67 6.13 -14.19 9.93
C THR A 67 5.06 -15.27 9.73
N THR A 68 3.80 -14.99 10.07
CA THR A 68 2.73 -15.99 10.14
C THR A 68 2.47 -16.72 8.82
N VAL A 69 2.67 -16.05 7.67
CA VAL A 69 2.59 -16.72 6.36
C VAL A 69 3.71 -17.75 6.19
N GLU A 70 4.93 -17.42 6.59
CA GLU A 70 6.08 -18.31 6.51
C GLU A 70 5.93 -19.49 7.46
N GLU A 71 5.49 -19.24 8.68
CA GLU A 71 5.23 -20.27 9.69
C GLU A 71 4.20 -21.30 9.23
N ILE A 72 3.13 -20.86 8.55
CA ILE A 72 2.06 -21.74 8.08
C ILE A 72 2.44 -22.47 6.77
N LEU A 73 3.08 -21.78 5.83
CA LEU A 73 3.31 -22.29 4.48
C LEU A 73 4.73 -22.86 4.25
N GLY A 74 5.66 -22.66 5.18
CA GLY A 74 7.06 -23.06 5.03
C GLY A 74 7.83 -22.26 3.98
N ARG A 75 7.29 -21.11 3.55
CA ARG A 75 7.93 -20.21 2.57
C ARG A 75 7.57 -18.74 2.87
N PRO A 76 8.47 -17.78 2.60
CA PRO A 76 8.21 -16.37 2.86
C PRO A 76 6.97 -15.84 2.12
N ALA A 77 6.31 -14.83 2.72
CA ALA A 77 5.28 -14.06 2.04
C ALA A 77 5.85 -13.32 0.82
N THR A 78 5.01 -13.07 -0.18
CA THR A 78 5.40 -12.28 -1.37
C THR A 78 5.63 -10.82 -0.97
N THR A 79 6.79 -10.25 -1.33
CA THR A 79 7.08 -8.82 -1.15
C THR A 79 6.24 -7.97 -2.10
N PHE A 80 6.00 -6.70 -1.74
CA PHE A 80 5.27 -5.77 -2.60
C PHE A 80 6.00 -5.53 -3.92
N ALA A 81 7.33 -5.32 -3.91
CA ALA A 81 8.14 -5.19 -5.12
C ALA A 81 7.99 -6.38 -6.08
N ARG A 82 7.96 -7.62 -5.57
CA ARG A 82 7.76 -8.81 -6.40
C ARG A 82 6.35 -8.86 -6.99
N TRP A 83 5.35 -8.47 -6.20
CA TRP A 83 3.99 -8.35 -6.69
C TRP A 83 3.87 -7.27 -7.77
N ALA A 84 4.47 -6.09 -7.58
CA ALA A 84 4.45 -4.98 -8.53
C ALA A 84 5.10 -5.39 -9.87
N ALA A 85 6.26 -6.06 -9.82
CA ALA A 85 6.92 -6.59 -11.02
C ALA A 85 6.05 -7.61 -11.77
N ALA A 86 5.38 -8.52 -11.04
CA ALA A 86 4.50 -9.52 -11.64
C ALA A 86 3.20 -8.92 -12.24
N ASN A 87 2.79 -7.73 -11.79
CA ASN A 87 1.54 -7.06 -12.20
C ASN A 87 1.80 -5.75 -12.94
N VAL A 88 3.01 -5.55 -13.48
CA VAL A 88 3.43 -4.28 -14.09
C VAL A 88 2.49 -3.80 -15.22
N GLU A 89 1.85 -4.73 -15.93
CA GLU A 89 0.90 -4.41 -17.01
C GLU A 89 -0.35 -3.66 -16.53
N LEU A 90 -0.71 -3.74 -15.23
CA LEU A 90 -1.83 -2.96 -14.68
C LEU A 90 -1.54 -1.46 -14.58
N PHE A 91 -0.26 -1.06 -14.73
CA PHE A 91 0.22 0.31 -14.51
C PHE A 91 0.83 0.95 -15.76
N ARG A 92 0.81 0.25 -16.91
CA ARG A 92 1.21 0.80 -18.21
C ARG A 92 0.09 1.59 -18.83
#